data_AF-A0A522B0K8-F1
#
_entry.id   AF-A0A522B0K8-F1
#
_cell.length_a   1.000
_cell.length_b   1.000
_cell.length_c   1.000
_cell.angle_alpha   90.00
_cell.angle_beta   90.00
_cell.angle_gamma   90.00
#
_symmetry.space_group_name_H-M   'P 1'
#
loop_
_entity.id
_entity.type
_entity.pdbx_description
1 polymer ?
#
loop_
_entity_poly.entity_id
_entity_poly.type
_entity_poly.pdbx_seq_one_letter_code
_entity_poly.pdbx_strand_id
1 'polypeptide(L)'
;YNQKTQEFEFRPGPIISQVVLADEINRATPKTQSSLLECMEERQATVDGTTWQMPDPFLVIATQNPIEYEGTFALPEAQLDRFMLRVRLGYPELVEEVLILDEQKRSHPIDDLEEVLPVEELRELQAAVREVYVDPSVADYIVRLVSATRSHPDVYLGASPRGSIALYRAGQALAGLLGRDYVLPDDIKVLAESALAHRLIIKTSSSIHDIQAAQVVAELLDSTPVDNITPTGSGGTRGGPREVAAQVRAEA
;
A
#
# COMPACT_ATOMS: atom_id res chain seq x y z
N TYR A 1 23.99 1.25 -27.45
CA TYR A 1 25.25 1.21 -28.21
C TYR A 1 25.68 2.62 -28.51
N ASN A 2 26.71 3.10 -27.81
CA ASN A 2 27.32 4.39 -28.10
C ASN A 2 28.31 4.21 -29.26
N GLN A 3 27.95 4.73 -30.43
CA GLN A 3 28.79 4.58 -31.64
C GLN A 3 30.17 5.24 -31.52
N LYS A 4 30.36 6.18 -30.59
CA LYS A 4 31.64 6.86 -30.36
C LYS A 4 32.61 6.04 -29.51
N THR A 5 32.10 5.37 -28.46
CA THR A 5 32.92 4.55 -27.57
C THR A 5 32.92 3.06 -27.96
N GLN A 6 32.02 2.67 -28.87
CA GLN A 6 31.74 1.27 -29.24
C GLN A 6 31.26 0.42 -28.05
N GLU A 7 30.74 1.05 -27.00
CA GLU A 7 30.30 0.37 -25.78
C GLU A 7 28.77 0.28 -25.70
N PHE A 8 28.29 -0.76 -25.04
CA PHE A 8 26.89 -0.89 -24.65
C PHE A 8 26.69 -0.13 -23.33
N GLU A 9 26.18 1.10 -23.43
CA GLU A 9 25.75 1.87 -22.26
C GLU A 9 24.39 1.39 -21.78
N PHE A 10 24.30 1.12 -20.48
CA PHE A 10 23.02 0.92 -19.82
C PHE A 10 22.21 2.22 -19.87
N ARG A 11 20.94 2.11 -20.28
CA ARG A 11 19.97 3.19 -20.18
C ARG A 11 18.91 2.77 -19.17
N PRO A 12 18.74 3.50 -18.06
CA PRO A 12 17.75 3.15 -17.06
C PRO A 12 16.36 3.15 -17.69
N GLY A 13 15.65 2.03 -17.49
CA GLY A 13 14.25 1.91 -17.89
C GLY A 13 13.31 2.63 -16.92
N PRO A 14 12.00 2.66 -17.23
CA PRO A 14 11.00 3.39 -16.43
C PRO A 14 10.88 2.88 -14.99
N ILE A 15 11.31 1.65 -14.71
CA ILE A 15 11.34 1.08 -13.37
C ILE A 15 12.27 1.82 -12.41
N ILE A 16 13.31 2.50 -12.93
CA ILE A 16 14.24 3.30 -12.13
C ILE A 16 13.66 4.71 -11.98
N SER A 17 12.51 4.79 -11.30
CA SER A 17 11.77 6.01 -10.98
C SER A 17 11.23 5.91 -9.54
N GLN A 18 11.03 7.04 -8.86
CA GLN A 18 10.51 7.02 -7.48
C GLN A 18 9.06 6.54 -7.41
N VAL A 19 8.24 6.87 -8.41
CA VAL A 19 6.86 6.41 -8.56
C VAL A 19 6.72 5.73 -9.91
N VAL A 20 6.22 4.50 -9.90
CA VAL A 20 5.98 3.69 -11.10
C VAL A 20 4.51 3.31 -11.16
N LEU A 21 3.80 3.79 -12.18
CA LEU A 21 2.45 3.34 -12.51
C LEU A 21 2.53 2.19 -13.52
N ALA A 22 2.27 0.97 -13.06
CA ALA A 22 2.13 -0.22 -13.88
C ALA A 22 0.66 -0.42 -14.26
N ASP A 23 0.25 0.29 -15.31
CA ASP A 23 -1.13 0.22 -15.79
C ASP A 23 -1.42 -1.15 -16.43
N GLU A 24 -2.57 -1.72 -16.10
CA GLU A 24 -3.06 -3.02 -16.55
C GLU A 24 -2.00 -4.13 -16.42
N ILE A 25 -1.45 -4.30 -15.21
CA ILE A 25 -0.36 -5.26 -14.93
C ILE A 25 -0.73 -6.70 -15.37
N ASN A 26 -2.02 -7.03 -15.41
CA ASN A 26 -2.53 -8.31 -15.90
C ASN A 26 -2.38 -8.49 -17.42
N ARG A 27 -2.11 -7.47 -18.23
CA ARG A 27 -1.82 -7.62 -19.67
C ARG A 27 -0.35 -7.94 -19.94
N ALA A 28 0.53 -7.69 -18.98
CA ALA A 28 1.94 -7.99 -19.09
C ALA A 28 2.20 -9.51 -19.02
N THR A 29 3.23 -9.99 -19.72
CA THR A 29 3.60 -11.41 -19.64
C THR A 29 3.99 -11.81 -18.20
N PRO A 30 3.85 -13.08 -17.80
CA PRO A 30 4.24 -13.53 -16.46
C PRO A 30 5.71 -13.22 -16.10
N LYS A 31 6.60 -13.20 -17.11
CA LYS A 31 8.01 -12.83 -16.93
C LYS A 31 8.15 -11.35 -16.59
N THR A 32 7.44 -10.48 -17.30
CA THR A 32 7.43 -9.03 -17.03
C THR A 32 6.85 -8.72 -15.66
N GLN A 33 5.73 -9.37 -15.29
CA GLN A 33 5.13 -9.25 -13.96
C GLN A 33 6.14 -9.65 -12.86
N SER A 34 6.81 -10.79 -13.04
CA SER A 34 7.80 -11.28 -12.08
C SER A 34 8.98 -10.32 -11.91
N SER A 35 9.50 -9.75 -13.00
CA SER A 35 10.59 -8.77 -12.94
C SER A 35 10.21 -7.48 -12.23
N LEU A 36 8.98 -6.98 -12.41
CA LEU A 36 8.47 -5.83 -11.67
C LEU A 36 8.40 -6.14 -10.16
N LEU A 37 7.85 -7.30 -9.80
CA LEU A 37 7.69 -7.71 -8.41
C LEU A 37 9.03 -8.00 -7.72
N GLU A 38 10.02 -8.48 -8.47
CA GLU A 38 11.39 -8.61 -7.98
C GLU A 38 11.97 -7.25 -7.61
N CYS A 39 11.80 -6.23 -8.45
CA CYS A 39 12.21 -4.86 -8.14
C CYS A 39 11.49 -4.29 -6.91
N MET A 40 10.21 -4.64 -6.72
CA MET A 40 9.44 -4.22 -5.54
C MET A 40 9.96 -4.84 -4.24
N GLU A 41 10.36 -6.11 -4.27
CA GLU A 41 10.85 -6.82 -3.09
C GLU A 41 12.30 -6.50 -2.76
N GLU A 42 13.17 -6.59 -3.75
CA GLU A 42 14.61 -6.51 -3.57
C GLU A 42 15.14 -5.07 -3.67
N ARG A 43 14.29 -4.12 -4.12
CA ARG A 43 14.66 -2.72 -4.38
C ARG A 43 15.88 -2.56 -5.28
N GLN A 44 16.10 -3.52 -6.18
CA GLN A 44 17.20 -3.51 -7.13
C GLN A 44 16.86 -4.30 -8.38
N ALA A 45 17.60 -4.05 -9.46
CA ALA A 45 17.52 -4.80 -10.71
C ALA A 45 18.92 -5.14 -11.19
N THR A 46 19.14 -6.39 -11.64
CA THR A 46 20.42 -6.79 -12.24
C THR A 46 20.30 -6.84 -13.75
N VAL A 47 21.13 -6.06 -14.45
CA VAL A 47 21.19 -6.01 -15.91
C VAL A 47 22.63 -6.19 -16.35
N ASP A 48 22.87 -7.17 -17.21
CA ASP A 48 24.21 -7.49 -17.75
C ASP A 48 25.29 -7.64 -16.67
N GLY A 49 24.93 -8.29 -15.55
CA GLY A 49 25.83 -8.54 -14.42
C GLY A 49 26.08 -7.34 -13.50
N THR A 50 25.47 -6.19 -13.78
CA THR A 50 25.53 -4.99 -12.94
C THR A 50 24.22 -4.80 -12.19
N THR A 51 24.30 -4.60 -10.88
CA THR A 51 23.14 -4.36 -10.01
C THR A 51 22.88 -2.88 -9.85
N TRP A 52 21.65 -2.47 -10.14
CA TRP A 52 21.15 -1.10 -10.07
C TRP A 52 20.15 -1.00 -8.93
N GLN A 53 20.37 -0.09 -7.99
CA GLN A 53 19.44 0.15 -6.89
C GLN A 53 18.25 1.00 -7.36
N MET A 54 17.06 0.70 -6.86
CA MET A 54 15.88 1.54 -7.10
C MET A 54 16.03 2.86 -6.32
N PRO A 55 15.48 3.98 -6.84
CA PRO A 55 15.48 5.25 -6.13
C PRO A 55 14.79 5.13 -4.76
N ASP A 56 15.20 5.92 -3.78
CA ASP A 56 14.53 5.98 -2.48
C ASP A 56 13.86 7.34 -2.29
N PRO A 57 12.53 7.43 -2.08
CA PRO A 57 11.57 6.33 -2.01
C PRO A 57 11.26 5.67 -3.36
N PHE A 58 10.80 4.42 -3.29
CA PHE A 58 10.31 3.61 -4.42
C PHE A 58 8.88 3.15 -4.16
N LEU A 59 7.93 3.56 -5.00
CA LEU A 59 6.52 3.21 -4.92
C LEU A 59 6.04 2.66 -6.28
N VAL A 60 5.42 1.48 -6.24
CA VAL A 60 4.74 0.91 -7.40
C VAL A 60 3.23 0.94 -7.17
N ILE A 61 2.52 1.57 -8.11
CA ILE A 61 1.06 1.54 -8.21
C ILE A 61 0.74 0.65 -9.41
N ALA A 62 -0.04 -0.40 -9.21
CA ALA A 62 -0.45 -1.28 -10.31
C ALA A 62 -1.97 -1.31 -10.41
N THR A 63 -2.49 -1.19 -11.63
CA THR A 63 -3.92 -1.28 -11.91
C THR A 63 -4.23 -2.64 -12.54
N GLN A 64 -5.45 -3.12 -12.34
CA GLN A 64 -5.97 -4.33 -12.99
C GLN A 64 -7.36 -4.02 -13.51
N ASN A 65 -7.59 -4.28 -14.79
CA ASN A 65 -8.93 -4.22 -15.36
C ASN A 65 -9.63 -5.58 -15.17
N PRO A 66 -10.74 -5.65 -14.41
CA PRO A 66 -11.38 -6.92 -14.06
C PRO A 66 -12.27 -7.50 -15.18
N ILE A 67 -12.57 -6.75 -16.24
CA ILE A 67 -13.59 -7.11 -17.24
C ILE A 67 -12.98 -7.78 -18.49
N GLU A 68 -11.72 -7.46 -18.83
CA GLU A 68 -11.07 -7.97 -20.03
C GLU A 68 -10.31 -9.27 -19.77
N TYR A 69 -10.87 -10.39 -20.26
CA TYR A 69 -10.27 -11.73 -20.10
C TYR A 69 -9.42 -12.17 -21.30
N GLU A 70 -9.56 -11.55 -22.47
CA GLU A 70 -8.75 -11.89 -23.64
C GLU A 70 -7.34 -11.30 -23.52
N GLY A 71 -6.33 -12.18 -23.56
CA GLY A 71 -4.93 -11.75 -23.54
C GLY A 71 -4.41 -11.29 -22.17
N THR A 72 -5.09 -11.64 -21.08
CA THR A 72 -4.66 -11.31 -19.72
C THR A 72 -4.08 -12.52 -18.96
N PHE A 73 -3.08 -12.24 -18.13
CA PHE A 73 -2.42 -13.14 -17.21
C PHE A 73 -2.74 -12.67 -15.78
N ALA A 74 -3.64 -13.38 -15.12
CA ALA A 74 -3.95 -13.12 -13.72
C ALA A 74 -2.69 -13.26 -12.85
N LEU A 75 -2.53 -12.34 -11.90
CA LEU A 75 -1.42 -12.41 -10.96
C LEU A 75 -1.69 -13.56 -9.98
N PRO A 76 -0.77 -14.53 -9.84
CA PRO A 76 -0.83 -15.52 -8.78
C PRO A 76 -0.94 -14.87 -7.39
N GLU A 77 -1.53 -15.56 -6.44
CA GLU A 77 -1.80 -15.03 -5.10
C GLU A 77 -0.50 -14.71 -4.36
N ALA A 78 0.55 -15.51 -4.58
CA ALA A 78 1.89 -15.23 -4.08
C ALA A 78 2.47 -13.90 -4.61
N GLN A 79 2.04 -13.45 -5.79
CA GLN A 79 2.42 -12.16 -6.36
C GLN A 79 1.57 -11.03 -5.78
N LEU A 80 0.26 -11.22 -5.67
CA LEU A 80 -0.64 -10.24 -5.05
C LEU A 80 -0.28 -9.94 -3.59
N ASP A 81 0.21 -10.93 -2.84
CA ASP A 81 0.61 -10.78 -1.43
C ASP A 81 1.76 -9.75 -1.22
N ARG A 82 2.51 -9.43 -2.28
CA ARG A 82 3.57 -8.41 -2.28
C ARG A 82 3.03 -6.98 -2.26
N PHE A 83 1.80 -6.76 -2.72
CA PHE A 83 1.16 -5.45 -2.66
C PHE A 83 0.66 -5.18 -1.24
N MET A 84 1.08 -4.06 -0.65
CA MET A 84 0.68 -3.69 0.71
C MET A 84 -0.85 -3.57 0.83
N LEU A 85 -1.46 -2.82 -0.08
CA LEU A 85 -2.89 -2.54 -0.14
C LEU A 85 -3.44 -2.84 -1.54
N ARG A 86 -4.68 -3.32 -1.61
CA ARG A 86 -5.50 -3.36 -2.82
C ARG A 86 -6.76 -2.53 -2.59
N VAL A 87 -6.95 -1.52 -3.43
CA VAL A 87 -8.10 -0.62 -3.38
C VAL A 87 -8.99 -0.88 -4.60
N ARG A 88 -10.30 -0.77 -4.42
CA ARG A 88 -11.27 -0.79 -5.52
C ARG A 88 -11.63 0.66 -5.84
N LEU A 89 -11.35 1.08 -7.07
CA LEU A 89 -11.78 2.39 -7.57
C LEU A 89 -13.24 2.27 -8.00
N GLY A 90 -14.12 2.99 -7.32
CA GLY A 90 -15.49 3.22 -7.75
C GLY A 90 -15.58 4.44 -8.67
N TYR A 91 -16.79 4.75 -9.11
CA TYR A 91 -17.07 6.06 -9.72
C TYR A 91 -17.21 7.11 -8.61
N PRO A 92 -16.78 8.37 -8.86
CA PRO A 92 -17.03 9.47 -7.95
C PRO A 92 -18.53 9.65 -7.72
N GLU A 93 -18.91 10.23 -6.59
CA GLU A 93 -20.30 10.63 -6.37
C GLU A 93 -20.69 11.76 -7.32
N LEU A 94 -22.00 11.92 -7.59
CA LEU A 94 -22.51 12.95 -8.52
C LEU A 94 -21.97 14.36 -8.21
N VAL A 95 -21.81 14.70 -6.92
CA VAL A 95 -21.30 16.01 -6.50
C VAL A 95 -19.81 16.15 -6.80
N GLU A 96 -19.03 15.09 -6.57
CA GLU A 96 -17.59 15.05 -6.86
C GLU A 96 -17.34 15.10 -8.37
N GLU A 97 -18.16 14.41 -9.16
CA GLU A 97 -18.07 14.43 -10.62
C GLU A 97 -18.35 15.83 -11.18
N VAL A 98 -19.34 16.55 -10.62
CA VAL A 98 -19.59 17.95 -10.98
C VAL A 98 -18.40 18.85 -10.64
N LEU A 99 -17.73 18.64 -9.50
CA LEU A 99 -16.54 19.38 -9.11
C LEU A 99 -15.37 19.13 -10.07
N ILE A 100 -15.11 17.85 -10.40
CA ILE A 100 -14.08 17.47 -11.38
C ILE A 100 -14.33 18.15 -12.73
N LEU A 101 -15.59 18.15 -13.19
CA LEU A 101 -15.96 18.82 -14.43
C LEU A 101 -15.77 20.33 -14.35
N ASP A 102 -15.97 20.97 -13.20
CA ASP A 102 -15.78 22.42 -13.03
C ASP A 102 -14.30 22.80 -13.02
N GLU A 103 -13.46 22.04 -12.30
CA GLU A 103 -12.02 22.26 -12.21
C GLU A 103 -11.33 22.12 -13.58
N GLN A 104 -11.78 21.17 -14.41
CA GLN A 104 -11.19 20.96 -15.75
C GLN A 104 -11.68 21.95 -16.83
N LYS A 105 -12.56 22.92 -16.52
CA LYS A 105 -13.12 23.84 -17.53
C LYS A 105 -12.09 24.80 -18.14
N ARG A 106 -11.00 25.13 -17.44
CA ARG A 106 -10.09 26.21 -17.83
C ARG A 106 -8.67 25.73 -18.10
N SER A 107 -8.08 25.01 -17.16
CA SER A 107 -6.74 24.41 -17.25
C SER A 107 -6.78 23.01 -16.62
N HIS A 108 -5.86 22.14 -17.01
CA HIS A 108 -5.73 20.86 -16.33
C HIS A 108 -5.00 21.10 -14.99
N PRO A 109 -5.49 20.59 -13.84
CA PRO A 109 -4.89 20.86 -12.53
C PRO A 109 -3.40 20.51 -12.40
N ILE A 110 -2.90 19.63 -13.28
CA ILE A 110 -1.49 19.25 -13.35
C ILE A 110 -0.56 20.39 -13.80
N ASP A 111 -1.09 21.33 -14.58
CA ASP A 111 -0.30 22.41 -15.17
C ASP A 111 0.09 23.46 -14.12
N ASP A 112 -0.67 23.56 -13.04
CA ASP A 112 -0.49 24.51 -11.94
C ASP A 112 0.07 23.82 -10.66
N LEU A 113 0.52 22.56 -10.77
CA LEU A 113 1.02 21.79 -9.64
C LEU A 113 2.44 22.25 -9.26
N GLU A 114 2.59 22.72 -8.02
CA GLU A 114 3.89 23.12 -7.44
C GLU A 114 4.44 22.05 -6.49
N GLU A 115 5.77 22.02 -6.35
CA GLU A 115 6.44 21.18 -5.38
C GLU A 115 6.10 21.64 -3.95
N VAL A 116 5.46 20.78 -3.17
CA VAL A 116 5.06 21.09 -1.79
C VAL A 116 6.19 20.81 -0.80
N LEU A 117 7.01 19.78 -1.06
CA LEU A 117 8.12 19.37 -0.20
C LEU A 117 9.20 18.61 -0.98
N PRO A 118 10.49 18.76 -0.62
CA PRO A 118 11.59 18.04 -1.25
C PRO A 118 11.63 16.57 -0.81
N VAL A 119 12.28 15.72 -1.62
CA VAL A 119 12.38 14.28 -1.37
C VAL A 119 13.08 13.95 -0.03
N GLU A 120 14.05 14.75 0.39
CA GLU A 120 14.73 14.58 1.69
C GLU A 120 13.74 14.68 2.85
N GLU A 121 12.85 15.68 2.82
CA GLU A 121 11.81 15.86 3.84
C GLU A 121 10.80 14.71 3.81
N LEU A 122 10.44 14.20 2.61
CA LEU A 122 9.60 13.01 2.49
C LEU A 122 10.24 11.79 3.19
N ARG A 123 11.56 11.61 3.09
CA ARG A 123 12.27 10.51 3.77
C ARG A 123 12.23 10.69 5.28
N GLU A 124 12.37 11.92 5.78
CA GLU A 124 12.25 12.24 7.21
C GLU A 124 10.84 11.92 7.73
N LEU A 125 9.80 12.28 6.98
CA LEU A 125 8.41 11.93 7.30
C LEU A 125 8.18 10.41 7.31
N GLN A 126 8.73 9.67 6.34
CA GLN A 126 8.66 8.21 6.32
C GLN A 126 9.38 7.58 7.53
N ALA A 127 10.47 8.17 7.99
CA ALA A 127 11.15 7.74 9.22
C ALA A 127 10.30 8.05 10.46
N ALA A 128 9.73 9.26 10.55
CA ALA A 128 8.89 9.69 11.67
C ALA A 128 7.63 8.81 11.82
N VAL A 129 7.01 8.41 10.71
CA VAL A 129 5.87 7.46 10.73
C VAL A 129 6.23 6.13 11.40
N ARG A 130 7.47 5.66 11.27
CA ARG A 130 7.90 4.39 11.91
C ARG A 130 8.00 4.48 13.43
N GLU A 131 8.12 5.69 13.97
CA GLU A 131 8.20 5.97 15.40
C GLU A 131 6.81 6.17 16.05
N VAL A 132 5.73 6.21 15.27
CA VAL A 132 4.36 6.26 15.79
C VAL A 132 4.10 5.05 16.69
N TYR A 133 3.68 5.29 17.92
CA TYR A 133 3.53 4.25 18.93
C TYR A 133 2.42 3.26 18.58
N VAL A 134 2.71 1.97 18.72
CA VAL A 134 1.70 0.89 18.61
C VAL A 134 1.69 0.14 19.93
N ASP A 135 0.57 0.25 20.65
CA ASP A 135 0.40 -0.46 21.91
C ASP A 135 0.46 -1.99 21.66
N PRO A 136 1.10 -2.78 22.56
CA PRO A 136 1.15 -4.23 22.43
C PRO A 136 -0.22 -4.91 22.22
N SER A 137 -1.30 -4.36 22.79
CA SER A 137 -2.66 -4.85 22.58
C SER A 137 -3.16 -4.64 21.14
N VAL A 138 -2.77 -3.55 20.47
CA VAL A 138 -3.07 -3.32 19.05
C VAL A 138 -2.26 -4.27 18.18
N ALA A 139 -0.98 -4.48 18.52
CA ALA A 139 -0.14 -5.44 17.80
C ALA A 139 -0.69 -6.88 17.93
N ASP A 140 -1.13 -7.27 19.13
CA ASP A 140 -1.79 -8.55 19.37
C ASP A 140 -3.11 -8.66 18.59
N TYR A 141 -3.94 -7.60 18.59
CA TYR A 141 -5.15 -7.54 17.79
C TYR A 141 -4.89 -7.79 16.29
N ILE A 142 -3.87 -7.14 15.71
CA ILE A 142 -3.46 -7.36 14.30
C ILE A 142 -3.09 -8.83 14.07
N VAL A 143 -2.29 -9.42 14.96
CA VAL A 143 -1.85 -10.82 14.84
C VAL A 143 -3.04 -11.78 14.95
N ARG A 144 -3.94 -11.55 15.92
CA ARG A 144 -5.15 -12.34 16.10
C ARG A 144 -6.08 -12.26 14.90
N LEU A 145 -6.30 -11.06 14.36
CA LEU A 145 -7.11 -10.84 13.17
C LEU A 145 -6.55 -11.63 11.97
N VAL A 146 -5.24 -11.50 11.71
CA VAL A 146 -4.58 -12.23 10.62
C VAL A 146 -4.58 -13.74 10.87
N SER A 147 -4.38 -14.18 12.10
CA SER A 147 -4.45 -15.60 12.47
C SER A 147 -5.85 -16.18 12.23
N ALA A 148 -6.90 -15.42 12.56
CA ALA A 148 -8.28 -15.83 12.35
C ALA A 148 -8.60 -16.07 10.87
N THR A 149 -7.97 -15.32 9.95
CA THR A 149 -8.11 -15.61 8.50
C THR A 149 -7.61 -16.99 8.11
N ARG A 150 -6.63 -17.57 8.84
CA ARG A 150 -6.03 -18.87 8.54
C ARG A 150 -6.83 -20.04 9.07
N SER A 151 -7.68 -19.80 10.06
CA SER A 151 -8.55 -20.79 10.69
C SER A 151 -10.02 -20.65 10.29
N HIS A 152 -10.37 -19.62 9.50
CA HIS A 152 -11.73 -19.36 9.05
C HIS A 152 -12.27 -20.53 8.18
N PRO A 153 -13.50 -21.01 8.41
CA PRO A 153 -14.05 -22.18 7.74
C PRO A 153 -14.18 -22.03 6.22
N ASP A 154 -14.44 -20.82 5.72
CA ASP A 154 -14.58 -20.54 4.27
C ASP A 154 -13.26 -20.21 3.56
N VAL A 155 -12.15 -20.11 4.29
CA VAL A 155 -10.85 -19.73 3.74
C VAL A 155 -10.02 -20.98 3.44
N TYR A 156 -9.56 -21.11 2.20
CA TYR A 156 -8.62 -22.14 1.77
C TYR A 156 -7.17 -21.74 2.13
N LEU A 157 -6.82 -20.47 1.92
CA LEU A 157 -5.52 -19.90 2.28
C LEU A 157 -5.74 -18.52 2.92
N GLY A 158 -5.33 -18.38 4.18
CA GLY A 158 -5.40 -17.13 4.92
C GLY A 158 -4.21 -16.20 4.66
N ALA A 159 -4.29 -14.99 5.22
CA ALA A 159 -3.29 -13.97 4.99
C ALA A 159 -1.91 -14.35 5.56
N SER A 160 -0.85 -14.05 4.80
CA SER A 160 0.53 -14.28 5.20
C SER A 160 0.99 -13.29 6.30
N PRO A 161 2.18 -13.47 6.90
CA PRO A 161 2.75 -12.46 7.81
C PRO A 161 2.89 -11.06 7.20
N ARG A 162 2.94 -10.95 5.86
CA ARG A 162 2.92 -9.65 5.16
C ARG A 162 1.64 -8.88 5.42
N GLY A 163 0.50 -9.56 5.61
CA GLY A 163 -0.75 -8.93 6.02
C GLY A 163 -0.64 -8.24 7.38
N SER A 164 0.00 -8.89 8.36
CA SER A 164 0.24 -8.29 9.69
C SER A 164 1.17 -7.07 9.59
N ILE A 165 2.25 -7.17 8.83
CA ILE A 165 3.20 -6.07 8.62
C ILE A 165 2.53 -4.91 7.89
N ALA A 166 1.71 -5.19 6.87
CA ALA A 166 0.97 -4.18 6.12
C ALA A 166 0.02 -3.40 7.04
N LEU A 167 -0.77 -4.09 7.87
CA LEU A 167 -1.67 -3.43 8.84
C LEU A 167 -0.91 -2.60 9.86
N TYR A 168 0.18 -3.13 10.40
CA TYR A 168 1.00 -2.42 11.38
C TYR A 168 1.56 -1.12 10.80
N ARG A 169 2.19 -1.18 9.61
CA ARG A 169 2.81 0.00 8.98
C ARG A 169 1.77 0.98 8.43
N ALA A 170 0.69 0.49 7.83
CA ALA A 170 -0.38 1.34 7.34
C ALA A 170 -1.13 2.01 8.50
N GLY A 171 -1.32 1.32 9.64
CA GLY A 171 -1.89 1.89 10.85
C GLY A 171 -1.04 3.03 11.42
N GLN A 172 0.29 2.83 11.50
CA GLN A 172 1.22 3.91 11.86
C GLN A 172 1.12 5.11 10.91
N ALA A 173 1.08 4.86 9.61
CA ALA A 173 0.96 5.92 8.60
C ALA A 173 -0.37 6.68 8.72
N LEU A 174 -1.49 5.97 8.87
CA LEU A 174 -2.81 6.59 9.03
C LEU A 174 -2.90 7.43 10.31
N ALA A 175 -2.41 6.91 11.43
CA ALA A 175 -2.35 7.67 12.69
C ALA A 175 -1.50 8.94 12.54
N GLY A 176 -0.33 8.83 11.91
CA GLY A 176 0.55 9.97 11.63
C GLY A 176 -0.10 11.02 10.72
N LEU A 177 -0.77 10.60 9.65
CA LEU A 177 -1.52 11.49 8.74
C LEU A 177 -2.68 12.21 9.45
N LEU A 178 -3.30 11.55 10.44
CA LEU A 178 -4.33 12.13 11.29
C LEU A 178 -3.76 12.97 12.45
N GLY A 179 -2.44 13.19 12.48
CA GLY A 179 -1.77 14.02 13.47
C GLY A 179 -1.67 13.40 14.86
N ARG A 180 -1.81 12.08 14.97
CA ARG A 180 -1.63 11.29 16.20
C ARG A 180 -0.26 10.63 16.23
N ASP A 181 0.27 10.48 17.44
CA ASP A 181 1.53 9.79 17.75
C ASP A 181 1.32 8.34 18.23
N TYR A 182 0.08 7.84 18.19
CA TYR A 182 -0.27 6.46 18.51
C TYR A 182 -1.37 5.90 17.59
N VAL A 183 -1.31 4.59 17.35
CA VAL A 183 -2.30 3.84 16.55
C VAL A 183 -3.49 3.40 17.41
N LEU A 184 -4.69 3.55 16.86
CA LEU A 184 -5.93 3.05 17.44
C LEU A 184 -6.37 1.74 16.74
N PRO A 185 -7.11 0.85 17.42
CA PRO A 185 -7.71 -0.33 16.80
C PRO A 185 -8.55 0.01 15.57
N ASP A 186 -9.28 1.14 15.61
CA ASP A 186 -10.13 1.56 14.51
C ASP A 186 -9.32 1.94 13.26
N ASP A 187 -8.06 2.38 13.39
CA ASP A 187 -7.16 2.56 12.24
C ASP A 187 -6.92 1.23 11.53
N ILE A 188 -6.69 0.17 12.31
CA ILE A 188 -6.49 -1.19 11.79
C ILE A 188 -7.76 -1.70 11.11
N LYS A 189 -8.93 -1.46 11.70
CA LYS A 189 -10.22 -1.90 11.12
C LYS A 189 -10.48 -1.26 9.76
N VAL A 190 -10.26 0.05 9.63
CA VAL A 190 -10.46 0.78 8.35
C VAL A 190 -9.53 0.25 7.26
N LEU A 191 -8.31 -0.17 7.63
CA LEU A 191 -7.31 -0.70 6.69
C LEU A 191 -7.45 -2.20 6.41
N ALA A 192 -8.23 -2.93 7.20
CA ALA A 192 -8.30 -4.38 7.18
C ALA A 192 -8.75 -4.95 5.84
N GLU A 193 -9.77 -4.39 5.20
CA GLU A 193 -10.22 -4.90 3.90
C GLU A 193 -9.13 -4.72 2.85
N SER A 194 -8.60 -3.50 2.71
CA SER A 194 -7.57 -3.19 1.70
C SER A 194 -6.27 -3.93 1.93
N ALA A 195 -5.94 -4.27 3.16
CA ALA A 195 -4.75 -5.06 3.48
C ALA A 195 -5.00 -6.57 3.41
N LEU A 196 -6.16 -7.10 3.76
CA LEU A 196 -6.33 -8.55 3.92
C LEU A 196 -7.09 -9.20 2.77
N ALA A 197 -8.05 -8.53 2.14
CA ALA A 197 -8.99 -9.18 1.23
C ALA A 197 -8.31 -9.78 -0.03
N HIS A 198 -7.21 -9.20 -0.52
CA HIS A 198 -6.45 -9.77 -1.64
C HIS A 198 -5.48 -10.89 -1.25
N ARG A 199 -5.33 -11.15 0.06
CA ARG A 199 -4.47 -12.20 0.62
C ARG A 199 -5.26 -13.46 1.01
N LEU A 200 -6.58 -13.47 0.81
CA LEU A 200 -7.45 -14.60 1.14
C LEU A 200 -7.86 -15.34 -0.13
N ILE A 201 -7.69 -16.67 -0.10
CA ILE A 201 -8.28 -17.58 -1.10
C ILE A 201 -9.49 -18.24 -0.47
N ILE A 202 -10.66 -18.03 -1.06
CA ILE A 202 -11.93 -18.63 -0.61
C ILE A 202 -12.05 -20.05 -1.15
N LYS A 203 -12.58 -20.97 -0.33
CA LYS A 203 -12.86 -22.34 -0.76
C LYS A 203 -13.88 -22.34 -1.90
N THR A 204 -13.70 -23.24 -2.88
CA THR A 204 -14.62 -23.35 -4.02
C THR A 204 -16.07 -23.60 -3.59
N SER A 205 -16.28 -24.39 -2.52
CA SER A 205 -17.61 -24.63 -1.93
C SER A 205 -18.28 -23.35 -1.42
N SER A 206 -17.49 -22.40 -0.90
CA SER A 206 -17.96 -21.14 -0.30
C SER A 206 -18.15 -20.06 -1.37
N SER A 207 -17.36 -20.09 -2.45
CA SER A 207 -17.53 -19.22 -3.61
C SER A 207 -18.87 -19.46 -4.34
N ILE A 208 -19.37 -20.71 -4.33
CA ILE A 208 -20.72 -21.06 -4.84
C ILE A 208 -21.83 -20.38 -4.04
N HIS A 209 -21.56 -19.97 -2.81
CA HIS A 209 -22.47 -19.23 -1.93
C HIS A 209 -22.23 -17.70 -1.99
N ASP A 210 -21.53 -17.21 -3.02
CA ASP A 210 -21.16 -15.80 -3.22
C ASP A 210 -20.33 -15.19 -2.06
N ILE A 211 -19.65 -16.02 -1.26
CA ILE A 211 -18.81 -15.54 -0.17
C ILE A 211 -17.56 -14.87 -0.76
N GLN A 212 -17.42 -13.57 -0.54
CA GLN A 212 -16.27 -12.79 -0.96
C GLN A 212 -15.25 -12.63 0.19
N ALA A 213 -13.97 -12.51 -0.16
CA ALA A 213 -12.91 -12.24 0.82
C ALA A 213 -13.17 -10.99 1.67
N ALA A 214 -13.78 -9.94 1.10
CA ALA A 214 -14.16 -8.74 1.85
C ALA A 214 -15.21 -9.04 2.94
N GLN A 215 -16.18 -9.92 2.68
CA GLN A 215 -17.18 -10.32 3.66
C GLN A 215 -16.55 -11.12 4.82
N VAL A 216 -15.63 -12.04 4.51
CA VAL A 216 -14.87 -12.77 5.55
C VAL A 216 -14.08 -11.80 6.42
N VAL A 217 -13.43 -10.79 5.83
CA VAL A 217 -12.73 -9.77 6.62
C VAL A 217 -13.71 -9.01 7.52
N ALA A 218 -14.87 -8.59 7.01
CA ALA A 218 -15.88 -7.90 7.82
C ALA A 218 -16.37 -8.76 9.00
N GLU A 219 -16.67 -10.04 8.77
CA GLU A 219 -17.04 -10.99 9.82
C GLU A 219 -15.94 -11.15 10.89
N LEU A 220 -14.68 -11.21 10.46
CA LEU A 220 -13.54 -11.29 11.36
C LEU A 220 -13.33 -10.01 12.19
N LEU A 221 -13.63 -8.84 11.62
CA LEU A 221 -13.58 -7.58 12.36
C LEU A 221 -14.63 -7.53 13.47
N ASP A 222 -15.84 -8.04 13.20
CA ASP A 222 -16.94 -8.08 14.18
C ASP A 222 -16.70 -9.12 15.29
N SER A 223 -16.08 -10.26 14.94
CA SER A 223 -15.89 -11.38 15.88
C SER A 223 -14.57 -11.33 16.66
N THR A 224 -13.57 -10.57 16.22
CA THR A 224 -12.27 -10.46 16.90
C THR A 224 -12.33 -9.36 17.98
N PRO A 225 -12.33 -9.68 19.29
CA PRO A 225 -12.41 -8.65 20.31
C PRO A 225 -11.16 -7.78 20.34
N VAL A 226 -11.36 -6.48 20.54
CA VAL A 226 -10.31 -5.52 20.85
C VAL A 226 -10.19 -5.47 22.37
N ASP A 227 -9.03 -5.82 22.92
CA ASP A 227 -8.82 -5.69 24.36
C ASP A 227 -8.79 -4.20 24.74
N ASN A 228 -9.27 -3.87 25.94
CA ASN A 228 -9.30 -2.50 26.41
C ASN A 228 -7.87 -1.94 26.52
N ILE A 229 -7.51 -1.08 25.57
CA ILE A 229 -6.27 -0.31 25.62
C ILE A 229 -6.39 0.63 26.81
N THR A 230 -5.55 0.42 27.83
CA THR A 230 -5.42 1.40 28.91
C THR A 230 -4.37 2.40 28.46
N PRO A 231 -4.74 3.65 28.11
CA PRO A 231 -3.73 4.65 27.77
C PRO A 231 -2.91 4.93 29.02
N THR A 232 -1.69 4.38 29.07
CA THR A 232 -0.71 4.70 30.12
C THR A 232 -0.08 6.06 29.81
N GLY A 233 -0.85 7.12 30.03
CA GLY A 233 -0.37 8.49 29.94
C GLY A 233 0.36 8.93 31.20
N SER A 234 1.68 8.80 31.23
CA SER A 234 2.56 9.81 31.87
C SER A 234 4.03 9.63 31.46
N GLY A 235 4.57 10.58 30.69
CA GLY A 235 5.99 10.90 30.75
C GLY A 235 6.72 11.00 29.42
N GLY A 236 6.82 12.23 28.90
CA GLY A 236 7.91 12.63 28.01
C GLY A 236 7.45 13.13 26.65
N THR A 237 7.26 14.44 26.55
CA THR A 237 7.43 15.20 25.30
C THR A 237 8.75 14.81 24.64
N ARG A 238 8.71 13.93 23.64
CA ARG A 238 9.73 13.81 22.61
C ARG A 238 9.02 14.05 21.28
N GLY A 239 9.58 14.96 20.49
CA GLY A 239 9.02 15.49 19.26
C GLY A 239 8.37 14.42 18.39
N GLY A 240 7.04 14.39 18.42
CA GLY A 240 6.25 13.63 17.46
C GLY A 240 6.16 14.39 16.13
N PRO A 241 5.51 13.79 15.11
CA PRO A 241 5.33 14.38 13.77
C PRO A 241 4.71 15.80 13.76
N ARG A 242 4.10 16.20 14.87
CA ARG A 242 3.60 17.56 15.11
C ARG A 242 4.67 18.64 15.09
N GLU A 243 5.89 18.40 15.56
CA GLU A 243 6.96 19.43 15.53
C GLU A 243 7.45 19.65 14.10
N VAL A 244 7.58 18.58 13.31
CA VAL A 244 7.98 18.67 11.88
C VAL A 244 6.88 19.36 11.06
N ALA A 245 5.62 18.94 11.20
CA ALA A 245 4.50 19.54 10.44
C ALA A 245 4.18 20.99 10.85
N ALA A 246 4.41 21.37 12.12
CA ALA A 246 4.22 22.74 12.58
C ALA A 246 5.32 23.68 12.09
N GLN A 247 6.55 23.17 11.89
CA GLN A 247 7.67 23.95 11.39
C GLN A 247 7.51 24.26 9.89
N VAL A 248 6.98 23.31 9.11
CA VAL A 248 6.68 23.49 7.67
C VAL A 248 5.55 24.51 7.44
N ARG A 249 4.53 24.54 8.31
CA ARG A 249 3.44 25.55 8.23
C ARG A 249 3.82 26.95 8.69
N ALA A 250 4.94 27.12 9.38
CA ALA A 250 5.40 28.43 9.85
C ALA A 250 6.33 29.12 8.83
N GLU A 251 6.81 28.40 7.81
CA GLU A 251 7.74 28.89 6.79
C GLU A 251 7.14 28.95 5.37
N ALA A 252 5.86 28.63 5.20
CA ALA A 252 5.05 28.85 3.99
C ALA A 252 4.06 30.00 4.20
#